data_AF-A0A4Y1RT10-F1
#
_entry.id   AF-A0A4Y1RT10-F1
#
_cell.length_a   1.000
_cell.length_b   1.000
_cell.length_c   1.000
_cell.angle_alpha   90.00
_cell.angle_beta   90.00
_cell.angle_gamma   90.00
#
_symmetry.space_group_name_H-M   'P 1'
#
loop_
_entity.id
_entity.type
_entity.pdbx_description
1 polymer ?
#
loop_
_entity_poly.entity_id
_entity_poly.type
_entity_poly.pdbx_seq_one_letter_code
_entity_poly.pdbx_strand_id
1 'polypeptide(L)'
;MIKTTGLKMLDPMKAIPHDDLVNLLKLCWEWRQDPNLVMQFGNVEAEIEFFASLVKADGWLKGDHIDLGLYLIRKRQQQLEEVEIADWTTTDVFFMVPPCGMDWQNVYKVYTPFMLTKYKHWVAVMIDLVLCEIKVYDSKVSLIPDDIVKEELAPLSITLPNLLNTIDFYEEGVYANNCSRDWWCPWPIERVDVPQQSNEGDCGMFVLKYIELFSAQLPLATCTSHNMPFFRLKLAAEITRGDAYFP
;
A
#
# COMPACT_ATOMS: atom_id res chain seq x y z
N MET A 1 0.24 -26.42 13.95
CA MET A 1 -0.57 -26.56 12.73
C MET A 1 -2.00 -26.13 13.05
N ILE A 2 -2.29 -24.86 12.87
CA ILE A 2 -3.66 -24.33 12.96
C ILE A 2 -4.27 -24.53 11.58
N LYS A 3 -5.34 -25.33 11.50
CA LYS A 3 -6.17 -25.44 10.31
C LYS A 3 -6.96 -24.14 10.19
N THR A 4 -6.65 -23.30 9.22
CA THR A 4 -7.50 -22.19 8.81
C THR A 4 -8.74 -22.75 8.10
N THR A 5 -9.85 -22.74 8.82
CA THR A 5 -11.21 -22.96 8.31
C THR A 5 -11.53 -21.95 7.20
N GLY A 6 -12.08 -22.43 6.08
CA GLY A 6 -12.14 -21.69 4.82
C GLY A 6 -13.11 -20.50 4.76
N LEU A 7 -12.80 -19.65 3.77
CA LEU A 7 -13.59 -18.62 3.09
C LEU A 7 -13.80 -17.26 3.78
N LYS A 8 -12.87 -16.34 3.52
CA LYS A 8 -13.06 -14.94 3.06
C LYS A 8 -11.73 -14.39 2.49
N MET A 9 -11.11 -15.11 1.55
CA MET A 9 -9.89 -14.60 0.92
C MET A 9 -10.28 -13.48 -0.05
N LEU A 10 -9.62 -12.32 0.08
CA LEU A 10 -9.68 -11.26 -0.91
C LEU A 10 -9.49 -11.88 -2.30
N ASP A 11 -10.48 -11.73 -3.18
CA ASP A 11 -10.31 -12.04 -4.59
C ASP A 11 -9.89 -10.75 -5.32
N PRO A 12 -8.58 -10.59 -5.63
CA PRO A 12 -8.11 -9.39 -6.32
C PRO A 12 -8.72 -9.25 -7.71
N MET A 13 -9.15 -10.36 -8.33
CA MET A 13 -9.75 -10.41 -9.66
C MET A 13 -11.27 -10.41 -9.65
N LYS A 14 -11.91 -10.26 -8.48
CA LYS A 14 -13.37 -10.14 -8.36
C LYS A 14 -13.87 -9.04 -9.27
N ALA A 15 -14.84 -9.40 -10.12
CA ALA A 15 -15.44 -8.50 -11.09
C ALA A 15 -16.07 -7.29 -10.40
N ILE A 16 -15.99 -6.14 -11.07
CA ILE A 16 -16.60 -4.89 -10.62
C ILE A 16 -18.13 -5.03 -10.78
N PRO A 17 -18.93 -4.81 -9.73
CA PRO A 17 -20.39 -4.83 -9.83
C PRO A 17 -20.89 -3.85 -10.89
N HIS A 18 -21.91 -4.26 -11.64
CA HIS A 18 -22.50 -3.43 -12.69
C HIS A 18 -22.94 -2.06 -12.16
N ASP A 19 -23.55 -2.02 -10.98
CA ASP A 19 -24.05 -0.77 -10.39
C ASP A 19 -22.91 0.20 -10.04
N ASP A 20 -21.74 -0.31 -9.63
CA ASP A 20 -20.57 0.53 -9.36
C ASP A 20 -19.98 1.09 -10.65
N LEU A 21 -19.97 0.32 -11.75
CA LEU A 21 -19.61 0.83 -13.07
C LEU A 21 -20.58 1.93 -13.52
N VAL A 22 -21.89 1.74 -13.30
CA VAL A 22 -22.91 2.76 -13.61
C VAL A 22 -22.68 4.03 -12.77
N ASN A 23 -22.33 3.89 -11.49
CA ASN A 23 -22.06 5.03 -10.61
C ASN A 23 -20.80 5.77 -11.02
N LEU A 24 -19.72 5.06 -11.38
CA LEU A 24 -18.51 5.67 -11.94
C LEU A 24 -18.80 6.43 -13.24
N LEU A 25 -19.64 5.88 -14.12
CA LEU A 25 -20.04 6.57 -15.35
C LEU A 25 -20.87 7.84 -15.08
N LYS A 26 -21.81 7.79 -14.12
CA LYS A 26 -22.58 8.97 -13.70
C LYS A 26 -21.67 10.07 -13.15
N LEU A 27 -20.72 9.69 -12.30
CA LEU A 27 -19.76 10.62 -11.73
C LEU A 27 -18.88 11.28 -12.81
N CYS A 28 -18.39 10.49 -13.77
CA CYS A 28 -17.69 11.02 -14.94
C CYS A 28 -18.55 12.01 -15.76
N TRP A 29 -19.86 11.78 -15.84
CA TRP A 29 -20.78 12.70 -16.52
C TRP A 29 -20.98 14.00 -15.74
N GLU A 30 -21.16 13.92 -14.42
CA GLU A 30 -21.32 15.07 -13.52
C GLU A 30 -20.09 15.97 -13.57
N TRP A 31 -18.88 15.40 -13.50
CA TRP A 31 -17.64 16.16 -13.65
C TRP A 31 -17.46 16.84 -14.99
N ARG A 32 -17.99 16.26 -16.06
CA ARG A 32 -17.98 16.92 -17.36
C ARG A 32 -18.79 18.22 -17.33
N GLN A 33 -19.80 18.32 -16.47
CA GLN A 33 -20.61 19.52 -16.28
C GLN A 33 -19.97 20.48 -15.27
N ASP A 34 -19.34 19.96 -14.22
CA ASP A 34 -18.64 20.74 -13.19
C ASP A 34 -17.23 20.20 -12.94
N PRO A 35 -16.20 20.71 -13.63
CA PRO A 35 -14.82 20.30 -13.44
C PRO A 35 -14.25 20.60 -12.05
N ASN A 36 -14.91 21.46 -11.26
CA ASN A 36 -14.47 21.84 -9.91
C ASN A 36 -15.17 21.01 -8.82
N LEU A 37 -16.02 20.04 -9.19
CA LEU A 37 -16.65 19.15 -8.23
C LEU A 37 -15.58 18.36 -7.47
N VAL A 38 -15.51 18.57 -6.16
CA VAL A 38 -14.64 17.86 -5.23
C VAL A 38 -15.46 16.82 -4.48
N MET A 39 -15.00 15.56 -4.49
CA MET A 39 -15.59 14.50 -3.69
C MET A 39 -14.95 14.43 -2.31
N GLN A 40 -15.76 14.07 -1.31
CA GLN A 40 -15.32 13.91 0.08
C GLN A 40 -15.39 12.43 0.47
N PHE A 41 -14.28 11.88 0.94
CA PHE A 41 -14.14 10.50 1.39
C PHE A 41 -13.56 10.47 2.81
N GLY A 42 -14.44 10.54 3.81
CA GLY A 42 -13.99 10.71 5.20
C GLY A 42 -13.29 12.05 5.38
N ASN A 43 -11.97 12.01 5.56
CA ASN A 43 -11.12 13.22 5.69
C ASN A 43 -10.28 13.52 4.44
N VAL A 44 -10.53 12.80 3.33
CA VAL A 44 -9.77 12.93 2.07
C VAL A 44 -10.66 13.54 1.00
N GLU A 45 -10.11 14.53 0.29
CA GLU A 45 -10.76 15.15 -0.87
C GLU A 45 -10.22 14.56 -2.17
N ALA A 46 -11.07 14.38 -3.17
CA ALA A 46 -10.64 13.95 -4.50
C ALA A 46 -11.24 14.85 -5.60
N GLU A 47 -10.35 15.42 -6.41
CA GLU A 47 -10.68 16.26 -7.57
C GLU A 47 -10.78 15.42 -8.85
N ILE A 48 -11.29 16.00 -9.95
CA ILE A 48 -11.40 15.32 -11.25
C ILE A 48 -10.07 14.74 -11.78
N GLU A 49 -8.94 15.40 -11.51
CA GLU A 49 -7.61 14.95 -11.92
C GLU A 49 -7.28 13.57 -11.32
N PHE A 50 -7.81 13.29 -10.13
CA PHE A 50 -7.69 12.02 -9.45
C PHE A 50 -8.19 10.86 -10.31
N PHE A 51 -9.43 10.97 -10.77
CA PHE A 51 -10.07 9.94 -11.57
C PHE A 51 -9.52 9.92 -12.99
N ALA A 52 -9.17 11.08 -13.55
CA ALA A 52 -8.48 11.13 -14.83
C ALA A 52 -7.15 10.36 -14.78
N SER A 53 -6.38 10.49 -13.70
CA SER A 53 -5.11 9.80 -13.50
C SER A 53 -5.28 8.30 -13.27
N LEU A 54 -6.37 7.88 -12.63
CA LEU A 54 -6.69 6.46 -12.47
C LEU A 54 -7.13 5.81 -13.78
N VAL A 55 -8.09 6.42 -14.47
CA VAL A 55 -8.75 5.84 -15.66
C VAL A 55 -7.89 5.97 -16.92
N LYS A 56 -7.00 6.98 -16.99
CA LYS A 56 -6.05 7.11 -18.10
C LYS A 56 -5.05 5.96 -18.03
N ALA A 57 -4.93 5.23 -19.14
CA ALA A 57 -3.83 4.28 -19.33
C ALA A 57 -2.50 5.02 -19.15
N ASP A 58 -1.63 4.50 -18.27
CA ASP A 58 -0.35 5.12 -17.91
C ASP A 58 -0.44 6.45 -17.12
N GLY A 59 -1.60 6.74 -16.50
CA GLY A 59 -1.76 7.92 -15.64
C GLY A 59 -0.98 7.80 -14.33
N TRP A 60 -0.16 8.81 -14.02
CA TRP A 60 0.65 8.86 -12.80
C TRP A 60 -0.20 9.11 -11.55
N LEU A 61 0.03 8.34 -10.48
CA LEU A 61 -0.62 8.56 -9.19
C LEU A 61 0.23 9.50 -8.30
N LYS A 62 -0.34 10.65 -7.91
CA LYS A 62 0.27 11.56 -6.91
C LYS A 62 -0.02 11.06 -5.48
N GLY A 63 0.60 11.70 -4.48
CA GLY A 63 0.56 11.24 -3.08
C GLY A 63 -0.86 10.98 -2.57
N ASP A 64 -1.76 11.94 -2.74
CA ASP A 64 -3.16 11.83 -2.31
C ASP A 64 -3.90 10.61 -2.93
N HIS A 65 -3.50 10.21 -4.15
CA HIS A 65 -4.05 9.02 -4.80
C HIS A 65 -3.61 7.74 -4.11
N ILE A 66 -2.34 7.68 -3.71
CA ILE A 66 -1.79 6.56 -2.96
C ILE A 66 -2.45 6.49 -1.58
N ASP A 67 -2.57 7.62 -0.87
CA ASP A 67 -3.18 7.66 0.45
C ASP A 67 -4.64 7.20 0.46
N LEU A 68 -5.41 7.56 -0.56
CA LEU A 68 -6.79 7.10 -0.70
C LEU A 68 -6.87 5.60 -1.01
N GLY A 69 -5.97 5.07 -1.84
CA GLY A 69 -5.85 3.63 -2.06
C GLY A 69 -5.50 2.86 -0.78
N LEU A 70 -4.57 3.38 0.02
CA LEU A 70 -4.21 2.81 1.32
C LEU A 70 -5.34 2.93 2.35
N TYR A 71 -6.14 4.00 2.29
CA TYR A 71 -7.33 4.15 3.12
C TYR A 71 -8.34 3.03 2.85
N LEU A 72 -8.58 2.67 1.58
CA LEU A 72 -9.47 1.55 1.23
C LEU A 72 -8.93 0.20 1.73
N ILE A 73 -7.60 -0.01 1.65
CA ILE A 73 -6.95 -1.20 2.21
C ILE A 73 -7.16 -1.28 3.72
N ARG A 74 -6.99 -0.18 4.46
CA ARG A 74 -7.26 -0.09 5.91
C ARG A 74 -8.74 -0.29 6.23
N LYS A 75 -9.66 0.27 5.44
CA LYS A 75 -11.10 0.05 5.63
C LYS A 75 -11.48 -1.40 5.49
N ARG A 76 -10.88 -2.11 4.53
CA ARG A 76 -11.05 -3.55 4.39
C ARG A 76 -10.47 -4.31 5.59
N GLN A 77 -9.29 -3.92 6.07
CA GLN A 77 -8.66 -4.48 7.27
C GLN A 77 -9.56 -4.36 8.51
N GLN A 78 -10.09 -3.17 8.82
CA GLN A 78 -10.95 -2.94 9.98
C GLN A 78 -12.18 -3.86 10.02
N GLN A 79 -12.75 -4.19 8.86
CA GLN A 79 -13.89 -5.10 8.77
C GLN A 79 -13.48 -6.58 8.83
N LEU A 80 -12.23 -6.91 8.49
CA LEU A 80 -11.66 -8.24 8.67
C LEU A 80 -11.18 -8.48 10.11
N GLU A 81 -10.79 -7.42 10.84
CA GLU A 81 -10.41 -7.48 12.25
C GLU A 81 -11.56 -7.91 13.18
N GLU A 82 -12.81 -7.78 12.74
CA GLU A 82 -13.95 -8.43 13.41
C GLU A 82 -13.85 -9.97 13.41
N VAL A 83 -12.98 -10.54 12.55
CA VAL A 83 -12.81 -11.97 12.32
C VAL A 83 -11.40 -12.47 12.69
N GLU A 84 -10.35 -11.70 12.41
CA GLU A 84 -8.94 -12.05 12.70
C GLU A 84 -8.10 -10.78 12.95
N ILE A 85 -7.31 -10.76 14.03
CA ILE A 85 -6.44 -9.61 14.33
C ILE A 85 -5.33 -9.54 13.27
N ALA A 86 -5.29 -8.45 12.50
CA ALA A 86 -4.21 -8.18 11.58
C ALA A 86 -2.93 -7.81 12.37
N ASP A 87 -1.78 -8.29 11.91
CA ASP A 87 -0.47 -8.04 12.52
C ASP A 87 0.35 -6.98 11.77
N TRP A 88 -0.32 -6.14 10.98
CA TRP A 88 0.31 -5.15 10.11
C TRP A 88 -0.46 -3.83 10.08
N THR A 89 0.22 -2.76 9.71
CA THR A 89 -0.38 -1.44 9.45
C THR A 89 0.16 -0.84 8.16
N THR A 90 -0.46 0.26 7.71
CA THR A 90 0.05 1.08 6.61
C THR A 90 0.24 2.51 7.06
N THR A 91 1.28 3.19 6.55
CA THR A 91 1.42 4.65 6.70
C THR A 91 0.76 5.38 5.52
N ASP A 92 0.65 6.69 5.63
CA ASP A 92 0.50 7.59 4.48
C ASP A 92 1.86 7.87 3.81
N VAL A 93 1.86 8.70 2.76
CA VAL A 93 3.07 9.14 2.05
C VAL A 93 4.02 10.00 2.89
N PHE A 94 3.59 10.49 4.04
CA PHE A 94 4.41 11.22 5.01
C PHE A 94 4.93 10.32 6.14
N PHE A 95 4.77 9.00 6.00
CA PHE A 95 5.18 8.00 6.98
C PHE A 95 4.40 8.07 8.31
N MET A 96 3.22 8.71 8.31
CA MET A 96 2.35 8.77 9.47
C MET A 96 1.33 7.63 9.41
N VAL A 97 1.02 7.01 10.55
CA VAL A 97 -0.09 6.04 10.63
C VAL A 97 -1.40 6.83 10.72
N PRO A 98 -2.32 6.71 9.74
CA PRO A 98 -3.58 7.46 9.79
C PRO A 98 -4.50 6.93 10.91
N PRO A 99 -5.49 7.71 11.38
CA PRO A 99 -6.38 7.30 12.48
C PRO A 99 -7.16 5.99 12.27
N CYS A 100 -7.24 5.51 11.02
CA CYS A 100 -7.88 4.23 10.68
C CYS A 100 -6.91 3.04 10.59
N GLY A 101 -5.61 3.25 10.86
CA GLY A 101 -4.60 2.20 10.95
C GLY A 101 -4.38 1.72 12.38
N MET A 102 -3.74 0.56 12.50
CA MET A 102 -3.28 0.03 13.77
C MET A 102 -2.04 0.80 14.25
N ASP A 103 -1.98 1.08 15.56
CA ASP A 103 -0.79 1.67 16.19
C ASP A 103 0.42 0.76 15.93
N TRP A 104 1.53 1.37 15.49
CA TRP A 104 2.77 0.67 15.15
C TRP A 104 3.32 -0.20 16.31
N GLN A 105 2.99 0.13 17.56
CA GLN A 105 3.39 -0.67 18.74
C GLN A 105 2.70 -2.03 18.82
N ASN A 106 1.58 -2.21 18.10
CA ASN A 106 0.74 -3.41 18.18
C ASN A 106 0.83 -4.28 16.91
N VAL A 107 1.80 -4.02 16.03
CA VAL A 107 1.95 -4.74 14.76
C VAL A 107 3.37 -5.28 14.59
N TYR A 108 3.51 -6.30 13.77
CA TYR A 108 4.80 -6.87 13.39
C TYR A 108 5.34 -6.30 12.07
N LYS A 109 4.46 -5.81 11.20
CA LYS A 109 4.86 -5.27 9.88
C LYS A 109 4.25 -3.90 9.60
N VAL A 110 5.05 -3.01 9.03
CA VAL A 110 4.60 -1.71 8.54
C VAL A 110 4.80 -1.65 7.03
N TYR A 111 3.73 -1.43 6.29
CA TYR A 111 3.78 -1.18 4.85
C TYR A 111 3.70 0.33 4.58
N THR A 112 4.58 0.84 3.73
CA THR A 112 4.66 2.27 3.47
C THR A 112 4.98 2.54 1.99
N PRO A 113 4.26 3.46 1.33
CA PRO A 113 4.67 3.94 0.02
C PRO A 113 5.88 4.87 0.18
N PHE A 114 6.87 4.73 -0.69
CA PHE A 114 8.06 5.57 -0.64
C PHE A 114 8.35 6.20 -2.01
N MET A 115 8.49 7.53 -2.03
CA MET A 115 8.84 8.28 -3.24
C MET A 115 10.36 8.44 -3.35
N LEU A 116 10.96 7.79 -4.33
CA LEU A 116 12.33 8.05 -4.76
C LEU A 116 12.35 9.36 -5.56
N THR A 117 12.37 10.49 -4.83
CA THR A 117 12.00 11.82 -5.34
C THR A 117 12.87 12.28 -6.51
N LYS A 118 14.17 11.96 -6.50
CA LYS A 118 15.10 12.27 -7.62
C LYS A 118 14.67 11.64 -8.94
N TYR A 119 14.02 10.49 -8.88
CA TYR A 119 13.63 9.69 -10.04
C TYR A 119 12.14 9.74 -10.33
N LYS A 120 11.34 10.36 -9.43
CA LYS A 120 9.87 10.34 -9.48
C LYS A 120 9.36 8.91 -9.67
N HIS A 121 9.72 8.05 -8.73
CA HIS A 121 9.38 6.63 -8.78
C HIS A 121 8.83 6.18 -7.43
N TRP A 122 7.66 5.55 -7.43
CA TRP A 122 7.06 4.96 -6.25
C TRP A 122 7.58 3.54 -6.05
N VAL A 123 7.97 3.21 -4.82
CA VAL A 123 8.24 1.83 -4.38
C VAL A 123 7.40 1.52 -3.14
N ALA A 124 7.06 0.25 -2.95
CA ALA A 124 6.43 -0.20 -1.71
C ALA A 124 7.53 -0.69 -0.78
N VAL A 125 7.49 -0.27 0.47
CA VAL A 125 8.44 -0.67 1.49
C VAL A 125 7.70 -1.46 2.57
N MET A 126 8.23 -2.61 2.95
CA MET A 126 7.79 -3.37 4.11
C MET A 126 8.89 -3.37 5.15
N ILE A 127 8.54 -2.92 6.34
CA ILE A 127 9.39 -2.88 7.51
C ILE A 127 8.93 -4.02 8.42
N ASP A 128 9.81 -5.00 8.65
CA ASP A 128 9.55 -6.10 9.56
C ASP A 128 10.17 -5.78 10.92
N LEU A 129 9.32 -5.48 11.90
CA LEU A 129 9.73 -5.09 13.25
C LEU A 129 10.25 -6.30 14.06
N VAL A 130 9.92 -7.53 13.64
CA VAL A 130 10.35 -8.77 14.31
C VAL A 130 11.69 -9.23 13.78
N LEU A 131 11.87 -9.19 12.45
CA LEU A 131 13.12 -9.58 11.79
C LEU A 131 14.13 -8.43 11.71
N CYS A 132 13.71 -7.21 12.05
CA CYS A 132 14.51 -6.00 11.97
C CYS A 132 15.11 -5.82 10.56
N GLU A 133 14.26 -5.88 9.53
CA GLU A 133 14.65 -5.74 8.12
C GLU A 133 13.70 -4.84 7.35
N ILE A 134 14.21 -4.27 6.25
CA ILE A 134 13.46 -3.44 5.32
C ILE A 134 13.49 -4.09 3.95
N LYS A 135 12.33 -4.43 3.41
CA LYS A 135 12.16 -4.94 2.05
C LYS A 135 11.60 -3.86 1.14
N VAL A 136 12.17 -3.75 -0.05
CA VAL A 136 11.75 -2.80 -1.09
C VAL A 136 11.19 -3.58 -2.27
N TYR A 137 9.93 -3.32 -2.61
CA TYR A 137 9.25 -3.87 -3.77
C TYR A 137 9.20 -2.80 -4.85
N ASP A 138 10.05 -2.97 -5.85
CA ASP A 138 10.26 -2.04 -6.95
C ASP A 138 9.77 -2.66 -8.26
N SER A 139 8.72 -2.08 -8.84
CA SER A 139 8.16 -2.52 -10.12
C SER A 139 8.99 -2.13 -11.33
N LYS A 140 10.07 -1.36 -11.19
CA LYS A 140 10.92 -0.95 -12.31
C LYS A 140 12.41 -0.92 -11.92
N VAL A 141 12.95 -2.09 -11.60
CA VAL A 141 14.34 -2.24 -11.12
C VAL A 141 15.40 -1.73 -12.12
N SER A 142 15.08 -1.70 -13.41
CA SER A 142 15.96 -1.16 -14.45
C SER A 142 16.15 0.36 -14.38
N LEU A 143 15.30 1.08 -13.64
CA LEU A 143 15.32 2.54 -13.56
C LEU A 143 16.40 3.05 -12.58
N ILE A 144 16.59 2.36 -11.45
CA ILE A 144 17.40 2.85 -10.34
C ILE A 144 18.29 1.72 -9.81
N PRO A 145 19.63 1.87 -9.80
CA PRO A 145 20.54 0.91 -9.22
C PRO A 145 20.26 0.60 -7.73
N ASP A 146 20.64 -0.60 -7.28
CA ASP A 146 20.35 -1.10 -5.93
C ASP A 146 20.98 -0.27 -4.80
N ASP A 147 22.23 0.14 -4.99
CA ASP A 147 22.97 1.01 -4.08
C ASP A 147 22.29 2.36 -3.87
N ILE A 148 21.72 2.95 -4.92
CA ILE A 148 21.00 4.23 -4.82
C ILE A 148 19.70 4.09 -4.03
N VAL A 149 18.95 3.01 -4.22
CA VAL A 149 17.74 2.77 -3.41
C VAL A 149 18.09 2.58 -1.94
N LYS A 150 19.18 1.84 -1.65
CA LYS A 150 19.69 1.69 -0.28
C LYS A 150 20.11 3.03 0.33
N GLU A 151 20.75 3.91 -0.44
CA GLU A 151 21.14 5.24 0.02
C GLU A 151 19.91 6.10 0.38
N GLU A 152 18.89 6.14 -0.49
CA GLU A 152 17.68 6.93 -0.25
C GLU A 152 16.87 6.41 0.95
N LEU A 153 16.94 5.10 1.25
CA LEU A 153 16.26 4.45 2.38
C LEU A 153 17.12 4.35 3.66
N ALA A 154 18.42 4.70 3.59
CA ALA A 154 19.34 4.63 4.73
C ALA A 154 18.84 5.41 5.96
N PRO A 155 18.20 6.59 5.83
CA PRO A 155 17.63 7.29 6.98
C PRO A 155 16.59 6.44 7.75
N LEU A 156 15.74 5.67 7.06
CA LEU A 156 14.78 4.77 7.72
C LEU A 156 15.50 3.62 8.43
N SER A 157 16.47 2.98 7.75
CA SER A 157 17.28 1.89 8.31
C SER A 157 18.00 2.27 9.60
N ILE A 158 18.46 3.52 9.73
CA ILE A 158 19.18 4.02 10.91
C ILE A 158 18.21 4.55 11.97
N THR A 159 17.18 5.30 11.58
CA THR A 159 16.33 6.02 12.53
C THR A 159 15.34 5.11 13.23
N LEU A 160 14.78 4.11 12.54
CA LEU A 160 13.81 3.18 13.13
C LEU A 160 14.36 2.43 14.35
N PRO A 161 15.55 1.79 14.30
CA PRO A 161 16.17 1.17 15.48
C PRO A 161 16.25 2.12 16.69
N ASN A 162 16.68 3.37 16.45
CA ASN A 162 16.88 4.36 17.50
C ASN A 162 15.55 4.83 18.12
N LEU A 163 14.52 5.01 17.30
CA LEU A 163 13.18 5.36 17.78
C LEU A 163 12.57 4.23 18.61
N LEU A 164 12.64 3.00 18.12
CA LEU A 164 12.14 1.81 18.82
C LEU A 164 12.89 1.57 20.14
N ASN A 165 14.19 1.82 20.18
CA ASN A 165 14.98 1.79 21.41
C ASN A 165 14.51 2.83 22.43
N THR A 166 14.14 4.03 21.98
CA THR A 166 13.74 5.14 22.87
C THR A 166 12.40 4.88 23.55
N ILE A 167 11.57 4.00 23.00
CA ILE A 167 10.27 3.62 23.56
C ILE A 167 10.28 2.22 24.19
N ASP A 168 11.47 1.65 24.44
CA ASP A 168 11.66 0.33 25.05
C ASP A 168 10.92 -0.82 24.34
N PHE A 169 10.67 -0.68 23.02
CA PHE A 169 9.84 -1.61 22.23
C PHE A 169 10.29 -3.07 22.33
N TYR A 170 11.60 -3.32 22.44
CA TYR A 170 12.19 -4.66 22.51
C TYR A 170 12.46 -5.14 23.95
N GLU A 171 12.34 -4.28 24.97
CA GLU A 171 12.61 -4.68 26.36
C GLU A 171 11.46 -5.49 26.98
N GLU A 172 10.23 -5.30 26.50
CA GLU A 172 9.06 -6.11 26.87
C GLU A 172 9.02 -7.47 26.13
N GLY A 173 10.04 -8.31 26.33
CA GLY A 173 10.08 -9.80 26.29
C GLY A 173 9.45 -10.64 25.14
N VAL A 174 8.51 -10.14 24.34
CA VAL A 174 7.76 -10.89 23.33
C VAL A 174 8.41 -10.74 21.94
N TYR A 175 9.05 -9.60 21.68
CA TYR A 175 9.62 -9.26 20.36
C TYR A 175 11.11 -9.60 20.24
N ALA A 176 11.89 -9.48 21.33
CA ALA A 176 13.34 -9.71 21.30
C ALA A 176 13.75 -11.16 21.06
N ASN A 177 12.89 -12.14 21.36
CA ASN A 177 13.25 -13.57 21.29
C ASN A 177 13.30 -14.14 19.86
N ASN A 178 12.73 -13.45 18.88
CA ASN A 178 12.69 -13.90 17.48
C ASN A 178 13.65 -13.13 16.56
N CYS A 179 14.18 -11.99 17.00
CA CYS A 179 15.19 -11.26 16.24
C CYS A 179 16.56 -11.88 16.49
N SER A 180 17.15 -12.49 15.45
CA SER A 180 18.50 -13.06 15.53
C SER A 180 19.62 -12.00 15.42
N ARG A 181 19.28 -10.70 15.40
CA ARG A 181 20.19 -9.59 15.12
C ARG A 181 20.16 -8.58 16.27
N ASP A 182 21.26 -7.86 16.41
CA ASP A 182 21.37 -6.66 17.23
C ASP A 182 20.39 -5.60 16.70
N TRP A 183 19.20 -5.54 17.29
CA TRP A 183 18.07 -4.72 16.82
C TRP A 183 18.36 -3.21 16.87
N TRP A 184 19.37 -2.77 17.63
CA TRP A 184 19.84 -1.39 17.73
C TRP A 184 20.80 -0.97 16.59
N CYS A 185 21.24 -1.91 15.74
CA CYS A 185 22.05 -1.59 14.56
C CYS A 185 21.18 -1.17 13.35
N PRO A 186 21.75 -0.50 12.35
CA PRO A 186 21.04 -0.22 11.09
C PRO A 186 20.48 -1.50 10.46
N TRP A 187 19.19 -1.46 10.10
CA TRP A 187 18.51 -2.62 9.55
C TRP A 187 18.88 -2.85 8.08
N PRO A 188 19.10 -4.10 7.63
CA PRO A 188 19.38 -4.39 6.23
C PRO A 188 18.22 -3.93 5.34
N ILE A 189 18.57 -3.37 4.20
CA ILE A 189 17.63 -3.02 3.13
C ILE A 189 17.85 -4.01 1.98
N GLU A 190 16.80 -4.73 1.60
CA GLU A 190 16.82 -5.69 0.50
C GLU A 190 15.76 -5.34 -0.54
N ARG A 191 16.17 -5.20 -1.81
CA ARG A 191 15.24 -5.10 -2.92
C ARG A 191 14.82 -6.49 -3.35
N VAL A 192 13.51 -6.75 -3.33
CA VAL A 192 12.93 -8.07 -3.58
C VAL A 192 12.50 -8.18 -5.05
N ASP A 193 12.69 -9.35 -5.64
CA ASP A 193 12.19 -9.66 -6.98
C ASP A 193 10.66 -9.75 -6.99
N VAL A 194 10.02 -8.91 -7.81
CA VAL A 194 8.57 -8.73 -7.91
C VAL A 194 8.15 -8.50 -9.36
N PRO A 195 6.87 -8.72 -9.72
CA PRO A 195 6.40 -8.47 -11.08
C PRO A 195 6.70 -7.06 -11.59
N GLN A 196 7.39 -6.95 -12.73
CA GLN A 196 7.84 -5.66 -13.24
C GLN A 196 6.76 -4.97 -14.09
N GLN A 197 6.72 -3.64 -14.02
CA GLN A 197 5.90 -2.79 -14.88
C GLN A 197 6.52 -2.65 -16.26
N SER A 198 5.67 -2.57 -17.30
CA SER A 198 6.11 -2.33 -18.67
C SER A 198 6.08 -0.85 -19.09
N ASN A 199 5.34 0.00 -18.37
CA ASN A 199 5.13 1.42 -18.71
C ASN A 199 5.80 2.35 -17.68
N GLU A 200 5.48 3.65 -17.68
CA GLU A 200 6.13 4.65 -16.82
C GLU A 200 5.24 5.11 -15.66
N GLY A 201 3.91 5.06 -15.82
CA GLY A 201 2.93 5.62 -14.90
C GLY A 201 2.34 4.64 -13.89
N ASP A 202 2.52 3.32 -14.04
CA ASP A 202 1.88 2.34 -13.16
C ASP A 202 2.57 2.12 -11.81
N CYS A 203 3.76 2.66 -11.53
CA CYS A 203 4.49 2.32 -10.29
C CYS A 203 3.63 2.55 -9.02
N GLY A 204 2.84 3.62 -8.96
CA GLY A 204 1.90 3.86 -7.86
C GLY A 204 0.81 2.79 -7.73
N MET A 205 0.28 2.28 -8.86
CA MET A 205 -0.65 1.16 -8.86
C MET A 205 0.02 -0.14 -8.41
N PHE A 206 1.25 -0.41 -8.86
CA PHE A 206 2.02 -1.56 -8.38
C PHE A 206 2.26 -1.47 -6.87
N VAL A 207 2.61 -0.30 -6.33
CA VAL A 207 2.75 -0.08 -4.87
C VAL A 207 1.47 -0.47 -4.12
N LEU A 208 0.32 0.06 -4.54
CA LEU A 208 -0.96 -0.27 -3.91
C LEU A 208 -1.27 -1.77 -3.98
N LYS A 209 -1.02 -2.41 -5.14
CA LYS A 209 -1.28 -3.84 -5.32
C LYS A 209 -0.31 -4.73 -4.56
N TYR A 210 0.96 -4.37 -4.44
CA TYR A 210 1.91 -5.09 -3.60
C TYR A 210 1.47 -5.06 -2.14
N ILE A 211 1.16 -3.88 -1.62
CA ILE A 211 0.72 -3.71 -0.24
C ILE A 211 -0.58 -4.50 0.00
N GLU A 212 -1.59 -4.35 -0.85
CA GLU A 212 -2.87 -5.06 -0.72
C GLU A 212 -2.71 -6.58 -0.73
N LEU A 213 -1.90 -7.13 -1.65
CA LEU A 213 -1.74 -8.57 -1.78
C LEU A 213 -0.89 -9.14 -0.65
N PHE A 214 0.22 -8.49 -0.29
CA PHE A 214 1.06 -8.97 0.82
C PHE A 214 0.36 -8.88 2.16
N SER A 215 -0.40 -7.80 2.40
CA SER A 215 -1.16 -7.63 3.64
C SER A 215 -2.30 -8.66 3.78
N ALA A 216 -2.81 -9.14 2.64
CA ALA A 216 -3.76 -10.25 2.56
C ALA A 216 -3.10 -11.65 2.45
N GLN A 217 -1.77 -11.75 2.54
CA GLN A 217 -0.99 -12.99 2.38
C GLN A 217 -1.27 -13.71 1.04
N LEU A 218 -1.51 -12.94 -0.02
CA LEU A 218 -1.77 -13.42 -1.37
C LEU A 218 -0.51 -13.34 -2.25
N PRO A 219 -0.36 -14.27 -3.22
CA PRO A 219 0.75 -14.21 -4.18
C PRO A 219 0.58 -13.02 -5.14
N LEU A 220 1.70 -12.49 -5.63
CA LEU A 220 1.72 -11.41 -6.62
C LEU A 220 1.41 -11.86 -8.05
N ALA A 221 1.02 -13.12 -8.28
CA ALA A 221 0.83 -13.67 -9.63
C ALA A 221 -0.18 -12.88 -10.49
N THR A 222 -1.17 -12.23 -9.86
CA THR A 222 -2.14 -11.38 -10.56
C THR A 222 -1.66 -9.95 -10.78
N CYS A 223 -0.60 -9.51 -10.09
CA CYS A 223 -0.04 -8.17 -10.19
C CYS A 223 0.84 -8.06 -11.44
N THR A 224 0.22 -7.91 -12.61
CA THR A 224 0.93 -7.84 -13.89
C THR A 224 0.52 -6.59 -14.66
N SER A 225 1.37 -6.09 -15.55
CA SER A 225 1.00 -4.96 -16.43
C SER A 225 -0.23 -5.26 -17.29
N HIS A 226 -0.52 -6.52 -17.59
CA HIS A 226 -1.76 -6.92 -18.28
C HIS A 226 -3.01 -6.63 -17.44
N ASN A 227 -2.96 -6.84 -16.13
CA ASN A 227 -4.09 -6.64 -15.22
C ASN A 227 -4.18 -5.21 -14.67
N MET A 228 -3.16 -4.35 -14.86
CA MET A 228 -3.17 -2.97 -14.34
C MET A 228 -4.35 -2.12 -14.83
N PRO A 229 -4.79 -2.17 -16.11
CA PRO A 229 -5.99 -1.47 -16.54
C PRO A 229 -7.23 -1.88 -15.75
N PHE A 230 -7.37 -3.17 -15.44
CA PHE A 230 -8.47 -3.67 -14.61
C PHE A 230 -8.36 -3.17 -13.16
N PHE A 231 -7.18 -3.24 -12.55
CA PHE A 231 -6.99 -2.76 -11.17
C PHE A 231 -7.20 -1.24 -11.03
N ARG A 232 -6.81 -0.46 -12.04
CA ARG A 232 -7.11 0.97 -12.11
C ARG A 232 -8.60 1.26 -12.11
N LEU A 233 -9.35 0.55 -12.97
CA LEU A 233 -10.80 0.67 -13.04
C LEU A 233 -11.47 0.22 -11.75
N LYS A 234 -10.98 -0.88 -11.15
CA LYS A 234 -11.48 -1.40 -9.88
C LYS A 234 -11.29 -0.38 -8.75
N LEU A 235 -10.09 0.18 -8.63
CA LEU A 235 -9.79 1.22 -7.64
C LEU A 235 -10.67 2.46 -7.85
N ALA A 236 -10.85 2.92 -9.09
CA ALA A 236 -11.75 4.02 -9.38
C ALA A 236 -13.20 3.73 -8.92
N ALA A 237 -13.69 2.51 -9.15
CA ALA A 237 -15.03 2.10 -8.72
C ALA A 237 -15.17 1.99 -7.18
N GLU A 238 -14.18 1.43 -6.49
CA GLU A 238 -14.14 1.39 -5.00
C GLU A 238 -14.14 2.80 -4.41
N ILE A 239 -13.39 3.72 -5.02
CA ILE A 239 -13.34 5.11 -4.58
C ILE A 239 -14.68 5.80 -4.84
N THR A 240 -15.29 5.65 -6.02
CA THR A 240 -16.64 6.20 -6.27
C THR A 240 -17.67 5.69 -5.28
N ARG A 241 -17.57 4.42 -4.87
CA ARG A 241 -18.43 3.82 -3.84
C ARG A 241 -18.11 4.36 -2.44
N GLY A 242 -16.89 4.83 -2.20
CA GLY A 242 -16.37 5.23 -0.90
C GLY A 242 -16.05 4.05 0.02
N ASP A 243 -15.91 2.84 -0.54
CA ASP A 243 -15.81 1.59 0.21
C ASP A 243 -15.10 0.51 -0.63
N ALA A 244 -14.35 -0.37 0.03
CA ALA A 244 -13.53 -1.38 -0.63
C ALA A 244 -14.35 -2.61 -1.06
N TYR A 245 -13.92 -3.35 -2.09
CA TYR A 245 -14.53 -4.63 -2.41
C TYR A 245 -14.21 -5.69 -1.36
N PHE A 246 -15.24 -6.43 -0.97
CA PHE A 246 -15.15 -7.53 -0.02
C PHE A 246 -15.09 -8.88 -0.74
N PRO A 247 -14.49 -9.91 -0.12
CA PRO A 247 -14.56 -11.31 -0.57
C PRO A 247 -16.00 -11.74 -0.90
#